data_AF-A0A1M5LC97-F1
#
_entry.id   AF-A0A1M5LC97-F1
#
_cell.length_a   1.000
_cell.length_b   1.000
_cell.length_c   1.000
_cell.angle_alpha   90.00
_cell.angle_beta   90.00
_cell.angle_gamma   90.00
#
_symmetry.space_group_name_H-M   'P 1'
#
loop_
_entity.id
_entity.type
_entity.pdbx_description
1 polymer ?
#
loop_
_entity_poly.entity_id
_entity_poly.type
_entity_poly.pdbx_seq_one_letter_code
_entity_poly.pdbx_strand_id
1 'polypeptide(L)'
;MSKSYIKCSECGTVNYNNEYCSNCNALLDIALKRRIESENKIQQKIEQERSNEPNKAEVFLKNGLKHSNVIIRFFFKAGYAVWLFFAVIIGGIIAAVTAAAAG
;
A
#
# COMPACT_ATOMS: atom_id res chain seq x y z
N MET A 1 11.83 35.59 22.16
CA MET A 1 12.18 34.15 22.17
C MET A 1 11.87 33.60 23.55
N SER A 2 10.89 32.71 23.66
CA SER A 2 10.51 32.07 24.93
C SER A 2 11.61 31.10 25.35
N LYS A 3 12.19 31.31 26.53
CA LYS A 3 13.14 30.38 27.12
C LYS A 3 12.39 29.11 27.50
N SER A 4 12.60 28.01 26.78
CA SER A 4 11.97 26.72 27.07
C SER A 4 13.04 25.66 27.32
N TYR A 5 12.91 24.97 28.45
CA TYR A 5 13.68 23.78 28.77
C TYR A 5 12.89 22.58 28.28
N ILE A 6 13.48 21.79 27.39
CA ILE A 6 12.81 20.64 26.78
C ILE A 6 13.63 19.40 27.12
N LYS A 7 12.98 18.45 27.79
CA LYS A 7 13.57 17.14 28.09
C LYS A 7 13.44 16.24 26.87
N CYS A 8 14.55 15.64 26.45
CA CYS A 8 14.54 14.67 25.36
C CYS A 8 13.73 13.43 25.76
N SER A 9 12.82 12.99 24.88
CA SER A 9 12.02 11.78 25.10
C SER A 9 12.82 10.49 24.89
N GLU A 10 13.92 10.54 24.15
CA GLU A 10 14.74 9.35 23.81
C GLU A 10 15.84 9.10 24.85
N CYS A 11 16.59 10.13 25.28
CA CYS A 11 17.72 9.97 26.21
C CYS A 11 17.56 10.68 27.56
N GLY A 12 16.47 11.43 27.76
CA GLY A 12 16.19 12.13 29.02
C GLY A 12 17.04 13.37 29.31
N THR A 13 18.00 13.74 28.44
CA THR A 13 18.81 14.96 28.59
C THR A 13 17.92 16.21 28.49
N VAL A 14 18.12 17.17 29.41
CA VAL A 14 17.45 18.47 29.36
C VAL A 14 18.23 19.38 28.43
N ASN A 15 17.56 19.88 27.39
CA ASN A 15 18.15 20.80 26.42
C ASN A 15 17.48 22.16 26.59
N TYR A 16 18.23 23.21 26.32
CA TYR A 16 17.76 24.59 26.44
C TYR A 16 17.74 25.25 25.07
N ASN A 17 16.55 25.61 24.59
CA ASN A 17 16.35 26.32 23.33
C ASN A 17 17.04 25.68 22.11
N ASN A 18 17.14 24.35 22.08
CA ASN A 18 17.65 23.59 20.94
C ASN A 18 16.49 22.81 20.29
N GLU A 19 16.54 22.67 18.97
CA GLU A 19 15.56 21.88 18.20
C GLU A 19 15.88 20.37 18.22
N TYR A 20 17.17 20.05 18.35
CA TYR A 20 17.71 18.71 18.45
C TYR A 20 18.40 18.50 19.79
N CYS A 21 18.38 17.28 20.29
CA CYS A 21 19.06 16.93 21.52
C CYS A 21 20.58 16.98 21.33
N SER A 22 21.29 17.71 22.20
CA SER A 22 22.75 17.82 22.17
C SER A 22 23.50 16.50 22.46
N ASN A 23 22.80 15.47 22.96
CA ASN A 23 23.39 14.18 23.31
C ASN A 23 23.10 13.09 22.25
N CYS A 24 21.82 12.91 21.88
CA CYS A 24 21.39 11.84 20.97
C CYS A 24 20.94 12.33 19.59
N ASN A 25 21.02 13.64 19.33
CA ASN A 25 20.57 14.28 18.10
C ASN A 25 19.10 14.04 17.72
N ALA A 26 18.29 13.52 18.65
CA ALA A 26 16.86 13.34 18.44
C ALA A 26 16.12 14.68 18.41
N LEU A 27 15.13 14.78 17.53
CA LEU A 27 14.26 15.95 17.43
C LEU A 27 13.43 16.12 18.72
N LEU A 28 13.51 17.30 19.33
CA LEU A 28 12.85 17.59 20.62
C LEU A 28 11.40 18.05 20.45
N ASP A 29 11.08 18.67 19.31
CA ASP A 29 9.72 19.07 19.00
C ASP A 29 8.86 17.88 18.58
N ILE A 30 8.00 17.45 19.50
CA ILE A 30 7.04 16.36 19.31
C ILE A 30 6.02 16.70 18.20
N ALA A 31 5.63 17.98 18.06
CA ALA A 31 4.68 18.40 17.04
C ALA A 31 5.31 18.27 15.65
N LEU A 32 6.57 18.70 15.50
CA LEU A 32 7.33 18.53 14.26
C LEU A 32 7.60 17.05 13.96
N LYS A 33 7.94 16.23 14.96
CA LYS A 33 8.11 14.76 14.80
C LYS A 33 6.85 14.12 14.21
N ARG A 34 5.66 14.46 14.75
CA ARG A 34 4.38 13.95 14.25
C ARG A 34 4.07 14.41 12.83
N ARG A 35 4.41 15.65 12.47
CA ARG A 35 4.24 16.16 11.10
C ARG A 35 5.10 15.37 10.12
N ILE A 36 6.39 15.22 10.39
CA ILE A 36 7.33 14.46 9.55
C ILE A 36 6.85 13.01 9.39
N GLU A 37 6.42 12.36 10.47
CA GLU A 37 5.89 11.00 10.39
C GLU A 37 4.62 10.90 9.54
N SER A 38 3.72 11.88 9.65
CA SER A 38 2.51 11.93 8.84
C SER A 38 2.82 12.14 7.35
N GLU A 39 3.76 13.03 7.03
CA GLU A 39 4.20 13.30 5.66
C GLU A 39 4.87 12.06 5.06
N ASN A 40 5.75 11.39 5.81
CA ASN A 40 6.38 10.14 5.39
C ASN A 40 5.35 9.04 5.09
N LYS A 41 4.33 8.89 5.95
CA LYS A 41 3.24 7.92 5.71
C LYS A 41 2.44 8.26 4.45
N ILE A 42 2.18 9.54 4.20
CA ILE A 42 1.49 9.99 2.98
C ILE A 42 2.36 9.69 1.75
N GLN A 43 3.65 10.02 1.79
CA GLN A 43 4.58 9.74 0.68
C GLN A 43 4.71 8.26 0.40
N GLN A 44 4.80 7.42 1.44
CA GLN A 44 4.81 5.96 1.28
C GLN A 44 3.54 5.43 0.61
N LYS A 45 2.36 5.97 0.97
CA LYS A 45 1.10 5.60 0.31
C LYS A 45 1.10 6.02 -1.16
N ILE A 46 1.55 7.23 -1.47
CA ILE A 46 1.65 7.72 -2.85
C ILE A 46 2.62 6.86 -3.66
N GLU A 47 3.77 6.49 -3.10
CA GLU A 47 4.76 5.65 -3.77
C GLU A 47 4.26 4.22 -3.96
N GLN A 48 3.51 3.67 -3.00
CA GLN A 48 2.80 2.40 -3.15
C GLN A 48 1.73 2.48 -4.24
N GLU A 49 0.96 3.55 -4.34
CA GLU A 49 -0.03 3.72 -5.39
C GLU A 49 0.62 3.87 -6.78
N ARG A 50 1.80 4.50 -6.88
CA ARG A 50 2.58 4.59 -8.11
C ARG A 50 3.24 3.27 -8.50
N SER A 51 3.75 2.50 -7.54
CA SER A 51 4.36 1.19 -7.83
C SER A 51 3.32 0.14 -8.17
N ASN A 52 2.07 0.32 -7.73
CA ASN A 52 0.89 -0.40 -8.20
C ASN A 52 0.30 0.22 -9.48
N GLU A 53 1.12 0.87 -10.32
CA GLU A 53 0.67 1.25 -11.66
C GLU A 53 0.14 -0.02 -12.36
N PRO A 54 -1.15 -0.05 -12.72
CA PRO A 54 -1.75 -1.25 -13.28
C PRO A 54 -1.02 -1.58 -14.57
N ASN A 55 -0.63 -2.85 -14.71
CA ASN A 55 0.08 -3.31 -15.90
C ASN A 55 -0.74 -2.95 -17.15
N LYS A 56 -0.08 -2.64 -18.27
CA LYS A 56 -0.76 -2.25 -19.53
C LYS A 56 -1.84 -3.26 -19.94
N ALA A 57 -1.60 -4.55 -19.67
CA ALA A 57 -2.57 -5.62 -19.88
C ALA A 57 -3.81 -5.50 -18.97
N GLU A 58 -3.62 -5.18 -17.69
CA GLU A 58 -4.72 -5.01 -16.73
C GLU A 58 -5.58 -3.79 -17.08
N VAL A 59 -4.93 -2.68 -17.46
CA VAL A 59 -5.63 -1.49 -17.97
C VAL A 59 -6.43 -1.82 -19.22
N PHE A 60 -5.84 -2.56 -20.17
CA PHE A 60 -6.52 -2.96 -21.40
C PHE A 60 -7.76 -3.84 -21.13
N LEU A 61 -7.62 -4.86 -20.27
CA LEU A 61 -8.74 -5.73 -19.89
C LEU A 61 -9.85 -4.95 -19.17
N LYS A 62 -9.49 -4.08 -18.21
CA LYS A 62 -10.44 -3.25 -17.47
C LYS A 62 -11.18 -2.28 -18.39
N ASN A 63 -10.47 -1.68 -19.35
CA ASN A 63 -11.07 -0.80 -20.34
C ASN A 63 -11.98 -1.56 -21.31
N GLY A 64 -11.59 -2.76 -21.75
CA GLY A 64 -12.42 -3.64 -22.58
C GLY A 64 -13.74 -4.02 -21.91
N LEU A 65 -13.71 -4.35 -20.62
CA LEU A 65 -14.91 -4.70 -19.82
C LEU A 65 -15.85 -3.50 -19.55
N LYS A 66 -15.32 -2.26 -19.55
CA LYS A 66 -16.07 -1.02 -19.35
C LYS A 66 -16.39 -0.27 -20.64
N HIS A 67 -16.05 -0.84 -21.78
CA HIS A 67 -16.21 -0.17 -23.07
C HIS A 67 -17.69 0.16 -23.34
N SER A 68 -17.96 1.37 -23.87
CA SER A 68 -19.33 1.85 -24.15
C SER A 68 -20.04 0.96 -25.19
N ASN A 69 -19.30 0.47 -26.18
CA ASN A 69 -19.84 -0.47 -27.17
C ASN A 69 -20.14 -1.85 -26.55
N VAL A 70 -21.42 -2.24 -26.59
CA VAL A 70 -21.94 -3.48 -25.99
C VAL A 70 -21.27 -4.73 -26.58
N ILE A 71 -20.95 -4.72 -27.87
CA ILE A 71 -20.32 -5.85 -28.57
C ILE A 71 -18.94 -6.13 -27.98
N ILE A 72 -18.09 -5.10 -27.89
CA ILE A 72 -16.73 -5.21 -27.36
C ILE A 72 -16.78 -5.67 -25.90
N ARG A 73 -17.65 -5.06 -25.10
CA ARG A 73 -17.86 -5.44 -23.70
C ARG A 73 -18.25 -6.92 -23.55
N PHE A 74 -19.11 -7.42 -24.44
CA PHE A 74 -19.53 -8.82 -24.44
C PHE A 74 -18.37 -9.77 -24.75
N PHE A 75 -17.52 -9.45 -25.74
CA PHE A 75 -16.34 -10.26 -26.06
C PHE A 75 -15.38 -10.41 -24.87
N PHE A 76 -15.03 -9.32 -24.20
CA PHE A 76 -14.16 -9.37 -23.01
C PHE A 76 -14.82 -10.15 -21.86
N LYS A 77 -16.13 -9.99 -21.67
CA LYS A 77 -16.87 -10.72 -20.64
C LYS A 77 -16.95 -12.22 -20.94
N ALA A 78 -17.16 -12.60 -22.20
CA ALA A 78 -17.19 -13.99 -22.64
C ALA A 78 -15.81 -14.65 -22.48
N GLY A 79 -14.74 -13.98 -22.91
CA GLY A 79 -13.38 -14.47 -22.71
C GLY A 79 -13.04 -14.67 -21.23
N TYR A 80 -13.40 -13.71 -20.38
CA TYR A 80 -13.22 -13.83 -18.93
C TYR A 80 -14.03 -15.00 -18.32
N ALA A 81 -15.28 -15.20 -18.76
CA ALA A 81 -16.12 -16.29 -18.29
C ALA A 81 -15.55 -17.67 -18.66
N VAL A 82 -15.05 -17.82 -19.89
CA VAL A 82 -14.40 -19.07 -20.35
C VAL A 82 -13.14 -19.33 -19.53
N TRP A 83 -12.29 -18.32 -19.34
CA TRP A 83 -11.09 -18.45 -18.52
C TRP A 83 -11.41 -18.87 -17.08
N LEU A 84 -12.39 -18.21 -16.45
CA LEU A 84 -12.83 -18.52 -15.08
C LEU A 84 -13.38 -19.95 -14.98
N PHE A 85 -14.17 -20.39 -15.96
CA PHE A 85 -14.68 -21.77 -16.01
C PHE A 85 -13.54 -22.78 -15.92
N PHE A 86 -12.50 -22.65 -16.76
CA PHE A 86 -11.35 -23.56 -16.71
C PHE A 86 -10.56 -23.42 -15.40
N ALA A 87 -10.38 -22.20 -14.89
CA ALA A 87 -9.68 -21.97 -13.63
C ALA A 87 -10.37 -22.69 -12.45
N VAL A 88 -11.71 -22.65 -12.39
CA VAL A 88 -12.48 -23.34 -11.34
C VAL A 88 -12.40 -24.86 -11.49
N ILE A 89 -12.47 -25.40 -12.72
CA ILE A 89 -12.35 -26.84 -12.94
C ILE A 89 -10.97 -27.35 -12.52
N ILE A 90 -9.90 -26.69 -13.00
CA ILE A 90 -8.52 -27.09 -12.68
C ILE A 90 -8.25 -26.91 -11.18
N GLY A 91 -8.62 -25.76 -10.62
CA GLY A 91 -8.47 -25.48 -9.20
C GLY A 91 -9.25 -26.45 -8.32
N GLY A 92 -10.46 -26.85 -8.75
CA GLY A 92 -11.28 -27.84 -8.06
C GLY A 92 -10.65 -29.22 -8.04
N ILE A 93 -10.06 -29.67 -9.15
CA ILE A 93 -9.34 -30.94 -9.22
C ILE A 93 -8.13 -30.93 -8.27
N ILE A 94 -7.32 -29.87 -8.31
CA ILE A 94 -6.15 -29.73 -7.43
C ILE A 94 -6.60 -29.77 -5.96
N ALA A 95 -7.62 -28.98 -5.61
CA ALA A 95 -8.16 -28.93 -4.25
C ALA A 95 -8.66 -30.31 -3.79
N ALA A 96 -9.40 -31.02 -4.65
CA ALA A 96 -9.90 -32.35 -4.35
C ALA A 96 -8.78 -33.36 -4.09
N VAL A 97 -7.72 -33.36 -4.91
CA VAL A 97 -6.55 -34.21 -4.72
C VAL A 97 -5.82 -33.88 -3.41
N THR A 98 -5.60 -32.59 -3.13
CA THR A 98 -4.94 -32.18 -1.89
C THR A 98 -5.77 -32.53 -0.64
N ALA A 99 -7.10 -32.39 -0.72
CA ALA A 99 -7.99 -32.77 0.38
C ALA A 99 -7.98 -34.28 0.60
N ALA A 100 -7.97 -35.08 -0.47
CA ALA A 100 -7.87 -36.53 -0.38
C ALA A 100 -6.51 -37.02 0.13
N ALA A 101 -5.43 -36.30 -0.16
CA ALA A 101 -4.08 -36.64 0.31
C ALA A 101 -3.80 -36.19 1.76
N ALA A 102 -4.56 -35.22 2.27
CA ALA A 102 -4.42 -34.70 3.63
C ALA A 102 -5.38 -35.36 4.64
N GLY A 103 -6.30 -36.21 4.17
CA GLY A 103 -7.26 -36.97 4.97
C GLY A 103 -6.80 -38.38 5.29
#